data_AF-A0A0N0U605-F1
#
_entry.id   AF-A0A0N0U605-F1
#
_cell.length_a   1.000
_cell.length_b   1.000
_cell.length_c   1.000
_cell.angle_alpha   90.00
_cell.angle_beta   90.00
_cell.angle_gamma   90.00
#
_symmetry.space_group_name_H-M   'P 1'
#
loop_
_entity.id
_entity.type
_entity.pdbx_description
1 polymer ?
#
loop_
_entity_poly.entity_id
_entity_poly.type
_entity_poly.pdbx_seq_one_letter_code
_entity_poly.pdbx_strand_id
1 'polypeptide(L)'
;MIVRSEEQLTCKQITGYKVCEKKGTLVDVTQQEFEERLEIHDLNLLAIRENAFKNLTTTKLSLGLGNRISVVGRESFRGLERLERLDLDSNVVPLSPNLFSELKQLHSLSLIFNKIDTIPKDSFAGLGNLMWLYLGHNDIESIGKDSFSGLSSSLTFLWLNDNKITSIEAATFSQMPELTRLHLENNRLTSIQPGVLRGLHKLDGLFLEENQLASVSRNDFKGLIDLRILNLQHNQIASIKPGTFSDLRQLEQLDLRKNRLSHVNSGVFNGLSSLKKLDLSSNDIATMESDAFAGLPALKSLNLANNKLTNVDRKDFGLTSLTILYT
;
A
#
# COMPACT_ATOMS: atom_id res chain seq x y z
N MET A 1 -18.01 53.78 -12.33
CA MET A 1 -17.65 53.14 -11.05
C MET A 1 -17.94 51.66 -11.18
N ILE A 2 -16.92 50.84 -11.34
CA ILE A 2 -17.06 49.37 -11.27
C ILE A 2 -17.10 49.05 -9.77
N VAL A 3 -18.27 48.67 -9.27
CA VAL A 3 -18.42 48.16 -7.91
C VAL A 3 -17.66 46.84 -7.87
N ARG A 4 -16.44 46.84 -7.30
CA ARG A 4 -15.79 45.61 -6.86
C ARG A 4 -16.72 45.01 -5.81
N SER A 5 -17.35 43.87 -6.11
CA SER A 5 -18.00 43.08 -5.07
C SER A 5 -16.94 42.76 -4.02
N GLU A 6 -17.08 43.32 -2.82
CA GLU A 6 -16.30 42.86 -1.68
C GLU A 6 -16.70 41.42 -1.40
N GLU A 7 -15.93 40.48 -1.92
CA GLU A 7 -16.24 39.06 -1.82
C GLU A 7 -16.19 38.64 -0.34
N GLN A 8 -17.36 38.27 0.18
CA GLN A 8 -17.63 38.03 1.58
C GLN A 8 -16.99 36.73 2.09
N LEU A 9 -16.54 36.78 3.33
CA LEU A 9 -16.16 35.62 4.12
C LEU A 9 -17.40 34.76 4.39
N THR A 10 -17.38 33.48 4.03
CA THR A 10 -18.46 32.55 4.34
C THR A 10 -18.05 31.71 5.54
N CYS A 11 -18.89 31.65 6.58
CA CYS A 11 -18.66 30.75 7.72
C CYS A 11 -19.83 29.78 7.87
N LYS A 12 -19.53 28.50 8.05
CA LYS A 12 -20.48 27.45 8.36
C LYS A 12 -20.23 26.92 9.77
N GLN A 13 -21.32 26.55 10.44
CA GLN A 13 -21.24 25.78 11.67
C GLN A 13 -21.22 24.30 11.31
N ILE A 14 -20.22 23.61 11.83
CA ILE A 14 -20.06 22.16 11.80
C ILE A 14 -20.03 21.73 13.27
N THR A 15 -20.40 20.50 13.59
CA THR A 15 -20.45 20.00 14.97
C THR A 15 -19.19 20.38 15.76
N GLY A 16 -19.33 21.24 16.78
CA GLY A 16 -18.25 21.75 17.62
C GLY A 16 -17.26 22.74 16.99
N TYR A 17 -17.42 23.14 15.72
CA TYR A 17 -16.51 24.04 15.02
C TYR A 17 -17.22 25.10 14.17
N LYS A 18 -16.63 26.29 14.13
CA LYS A 18 -16.93 27.30 13.12
C LYS A 18 -15.84 27.26 12.05
N VAL A 19 -16.25 26.98 10.81
CA VAL A 19 -15.36 26.86 9.65
C VAL A 19 -15.62 28.00 8.68
N CYS A 20 -14.60 28.79 8.38
CA CYS A 20 -14.71 29.94 7.49
C CYS A 20 -13.81 29.80 6.26
N GLU A 21 -14.38 30.09 5.09
CA GLU A 21 -13.70 30.11 3.81
C GLU A 21 -13.85 31.46 3.11
N LYS A 22 -12.91 31.77 2.22
CA LYS A 22 -12.98 32.91 1.32
C LYS A 22 -12.50 32.46 -0.07
N LYS A 23 -13.39 32.52 -1.07
CA LYS A 23 -13.12 32.09 -2.46
C LYS A 23 -12.59 30.65 -2.57
N GLY A 24 -13.16 29.72 -1.79
CA GLY A 24 -12.70 28.33 -1.75
C GLY A 24 -11.38 28.13 -0.99
N THR A 25 -10.85 29.14 -0.31
CA THR A 25 -9.70 29.00 0.57
C THR A 25 -10.18 28.88 2.01
N LEU A 26 -9.85 27.79 2.69
CA LEU A 26 -10.07 27.65 4.12
C LEU A 26 -9.19 28.67 4.84
N VAL A 27 -9.81 29.65 5.49
CA VAL A 27 -9.07 30.76 6.13
C VAL A 27 -9.03 30.64 7.64
N ASP A 28 -10.08 30.12 8.27
CA ASP A 28 -10.19 30.07 9.72
C ASP A 28 -11.04 28.89 10.17
N VAL A 29 -10.54 28.13 11.16
CA VAL A 29 -11.29 27.10 11.86
C VAL A 29 -11.11 27.35 13.35
N THR A 30 -12.23 27.55 14.03
CA THR A 30 -12.27 27.76 15.47
C THR A 30 -13.10 26.67 16.14
N GLN A 31 -12.56 26.10 17.20
CA GLN A 31 -13.26 25.11 18.01
C GLN A 31 -14.15 25.84 19.02
N GLN A 32 -15.43 25.47 19.05
CA GLN A 32 -16.42 26.03 19.97
C GLN A 32 -16.74 25.05 21.10
N GLU A 33 -16.66 23.75 20.82
CA GLU A 33 -16.89 22.67 21.77
C GLU A 33 -15.84 21.57 21.58
N PHE A 34 -15.63 20.76 22.62
CA PHE A 34 -14.72 19.62 22.49
C PHE A 34 -15.33 18.61 21.53
N GLU A 35 -14.61 18.32 20.46
CA GLU A 35 -14.95 17.30 19.48
C GLU A 35 -13.67 16.58 19.07
N GLU A 36 -13.75 15.25 19.00
CA GLU A 36 -12.61 14.43 18.61
C GLU A 36 -12.38 14.52 17.09
N ARG A 37 -13.45 14.73 16.32
CA ARG A 37 -13.45 14.67 14.86
C ARG A 37 -13.92 15.98 14.25
N LEU A 38 -13.16 16.46 13.26
CA LEU A 38 -13.50 17.58 12.39
C LEU A 38 -13.65 17.06 10.94
N GLU A 39 -14.86 17.15 10.41
CA GLU A 39 -15.19 16.79 9.02
C GLU A 39 -15.52 18.07 8.25
N ILE A 40 -14.70 18.41 7.26
CA ILE A 40 -14.89 19.59 6.41
C ILE A 40 -15.14 19.12 4.98
N HIS A 41 -16.40 18.84 4.67
CA HIS A 41 -16.83 18.28 3.38
C HIS A 41 -17.74 19.23 2.62
N ASP A 42 -17.84 19.03 1.30
CA ASP A 42 -18.78 19.73 0.40
C ASP A 42 -18.71 21.27 0.47
N LEU A 43 -17.50 21.78 0.70
CA LEU A 43 -17.21 23.21 0.74
C LEU A 43 -16.55 23.72 -0.56
N ASN A 44 -16.27 22.84 -1.52
CA ASN A 44 -15.54 23.15 -2.74
C ASN A 44 -14.20 23.86 -2.46
N LEU A 45 -13.51 23.45 -1.39
CA LEU A 45 -12.24 24.06 -1.03
C LEU A 45 -11.17 23.74 -2.09
N LEU A 46 -10.43 24.76 -2.49
CA LEU A 46 -9.30 24.72 -3.41
C LEU A 46 -7.96 24.85 -2.67
N ALA A 47 -7.97 25.48 -1.48
CA ALA A 47 -6.77 25.82 -0.74
C ALA A 47 -6.98 25.79 0.77
N ILE A 48 -5.89 25.57 1.52
CA ILE A 48 -5.85 25.77 2.98
C ILE A 48 -4.83 26.87 3.28
N ARG A 49 -5.31 28.00 3.80
CA ARG A 49 -4.43 29.08 4.24
C ARG A 49 -3.54 28.61 5.37
N GLU A 50 -2.31 29.09 5.40
CA GLU A 50 -1.42 28.91 6.54
C GLU A 50 -2.07 29.39 7.84
N ASN A 51 -1.89 28.63 8.92
CA ASN A 51 -2.43 28.95 10.24
C ASN A 51 -3.98 29.10 10.28
N ALA A 52 -4.69 28.41 9.36
CA ALA A 52 -6.15 28.38 9.36
C ALA A 52 -6.72 27.71 10.61
N PHE A 53 -6.06 26.68 11.14
CA PHE A 53 -6.49 25.96 12.35
C PHE A 53 -6.00 26.67 13.62
N LYS A 54 -6.93 27.17 14.46
CA LYS A 54 -6.60 27.96 15.67
C LYS A 54 -6.34 27.09 16.91
N ASN A 55 -5.29 26.29 16.85
CA ASN A 55 -4.85 25.39 17.92
C ASN A 55 -5.98 24.45 18.40
N LEU A 56 -6.42 23.60 17.48
CA LEU A 56 -7.56 22.70 17.70
C LEU A 56 -7.13 21.47 18.49
N THR A 57 -8.07 20.94 19.29
CA THR A 57 -7.86 19.73 20.08
C THR A 57 -8.28 18.44 19.37
N THR A 58 -8.83 18.57 18.16
CA THR A 58 -9.26 17.44 17.31
C THR A 58 -8.14 16.44 17.07
N THR A 59 -8.45 15.15 17.09
CA THR A 59 -7.49 14.08 16.78
C THR A 59 -7.73 13.48 15.40
N LYS A 60 -8.88 13.75 14.77
CA LYS A 60 -9.26 13.24 13.45
C LYS A 60 -9.77 14.35 12.55
N LEU A 61 -9.11 14.56 11.42
CA LEU A 61 -9.49 15.55 10.41
C LEU A 61 -9.75 14.85 9.07
N SER A 62 -10.93 15.07 8.49
CA SER A 62 -11.23 14.67 7.11
C SER A 62 -11.61 15.87 6.27
N LEU A 63 -10.92 16.01 5.14
CA LEU A 63 -11.06 17.08 4.14
C LEU A 63 -11.37 16.51 2.75
N GLY A 64 -11.69 15.22 2.65
CA GLY A 64 -11.75 14.52 1.39
C GLY A 64 -12.99 14.84 0.54
N LEU A 65 -14.17 14.54 1.06
CA LEU A 65 -15.42 14.60 0.30
C LEU A 65 -15.80 16.02 -0.12
N GLY A 66 -16.07 16.22 -1.42
CA GLY A 66 -16.61 17.48 -1.94
C GLY A 66 -15.64 18.67 -1.95
N ASN A 67 -14.34 18.42 -1.83
CA ASN A 67 -13.29 19.42 -1.98
C ASN A 67 -12.40 19.11 -3.20
N ARG A 68 -11.52 20.06 -3.54
CA ARG A 68 -10.55 19.97 -4.64
C ARG A 68 -9.25 20.68 -4.25
N ILE A 69 -8.78 20.41 -3.04
CA ILE A 69 -7.64 21.09 -2.43
C ILE A 69 -6.39 20.80 -3.27
N SER A 70 -5.78 21.85 -3.80
CA SER A 70 -4.56 21.79 -4.59
C SER A 70 -3.49 22.77 -4.11
N VAL A 71 -3.83 23.70 -3.21
CA VAL A 71 -2.90 24.70 -2.67
C VAL A 71 -2.81 24.53 -1.16
N VAL A 72 -1.74 23.89 -0.72
CA VAL A 72 -1.38 23.68 0.68
C VAL A 72 0.12 23.86 0.86
N GLY A 73 0.54 24.25 2.05
CA GLY A 73 1.94 24.33 2.44
C GLY A 73 2.14 23.77 3.84
N ARG A 74 3.40 23.74 4.29
CA ARG A 74 3.78 23.23 5.62
C ARG A 74 2.94 23.82 6.75
N GLU A 75 2.75 25.14 6.76
CA GLU A 75 2.02 25.84 7.82
C GLU A 75 0.49 25.77 7.65
N SER A 76 -0.03 25.17 6.57
CA SER A 76 -1.48 24.97 6.38
C SER A 76 -2.07 24.06 7.47
N PHE A 77 -1.30 23.12 8.00
CA PHE A 77 -1.73 22.19 9.05
C PHE A 77 -1.26 22.59 10.46
N ARG A 78 -0.63 23.76 10.61
CA ARG A 78 -0.20 24.25 11.92
C ARG A 78 -1.40 24.50 12.83
N GLY A 79 -1.24 24.20 14.11
CA GLY A 79 -2.30 24.27 15.11
C GLY A 79 -3.12 22.98 15.25
N LEU A 80 -2.66 21.87 14.68
CA LEU A 80 -3.25 20.53 14.80
C LEU A 80 -2.31 19.59 15.59
N GLU A 81 -1.81 20.04 16.74
CA GLU A 81 -0.72 19.38 17.48
C GLU A 81 -1.08 18.00 18.04
N ARG A 82 -2.38 17.71 18.19
CA ARG A 82 -2.90 16.42 18.70
C ARG A 82 -3.44 15.52 17.59
N LEU A 83 -3.28 15.90 16.32
CA LEU A 83 -3.89 15.17 15.22
C LEU A 83 -3.24 13.81 15.05
N GLU A 84 -4.05 12.77 15.12
CA GLU A 84 -3.64 11.36 14.99
C GLU A 84 -4.01 10.79 13.62
N ARG A 85 -5.09 11.29 13.00
CA ARG A 85 -5.53 10.87 11.66
C ARG A 85 -5.87 12.07 10.78
N LEU A 86 -5.28 12.07 9.58
CA LEU A 86 -5.57 13.03 8.52
C LEU A 86 -6.02 12.28 7.27
N ASP A 87 -7.19 12.65 6.78
CA ASP A 87 -7.76 12.16 5.53
C ASP A 87 -7.90 13.33 4.54
N LEU A 88 -7.15 13.24 3.46
CA LEU A 88 -7.11 14.16 2.32
C LEU A 88 -7.50 13.45 1.02
N ASP A 89 -8.28 12.37 1.11
CA ASP A 89 -8.65 11.57 -0.05
C ASP A 89 -9.43 12.40 -1.08
N SER A 90 -9.45 11.98 -2.34
CA SER A 90 -10.26 12.63 -3.40
C SER A 90 -10.00 14.13 -3.61
N ASN A 91 -8.77 14.59 -3.37
CA ASN A 91 -8.33 15.96 -3.62
C ASN A 91 -7.29 16.01 -4.77
N VAL A 92 -6.53 17.11 -4.87
CA VAL A 92 -5.44 17.27 -5.84
C VAL A 92 -4.19 17.77 -5.10
N VAL A 93 -3.92 17.20 -3.91
CA VAL A 93 -2.86 17.67 -3.00
C VAL A 93 -1.48 17.38 -3.60
N PRO A 94 -0.68 18.41 -3.94
CA PRO A 94 0.69 18.19 -4.40
C PRO A 94 1.59 17.85 -3.21
N LEU A 95 2.41 16.82 -3.35
CA LEU A 95 3.45 16.53 -2.37
C LEU A 95 4.61 17.52 -2.51
N SER A 96 5.12 17.99 -1.37
CA SER A 96 6.29 18.85 -1.29
C SER A 96 7.09 18.53 -0.02
N PRO A 97 8.41 18.82 0.02
CA PRO A 97 9.23 18.52 1.19
C PRO A 97 8.66 19.12 2.48
N ASN A 98 8.57 18.31 3.53
CA ASN A 98 8.10 18.68 4.87
C ASN A 98 6.63 19.15 4.95
N LEU A 99 5.80 18.84 3.96
CA LEU A 99 4.41 19.30 3.89
C LEU A 99 3.61 19.00 5.18
N PHE A 100 3.85 17.84 5.79
CA PHE A 100 3.12 17.40 6.98
C PHE A 100 3.93 17.49 8.29
N SER A 101 5.08 18.16 8.28
CA SER A 101 6.03 18.17 9.41
C SER A 101 5.51 18.77 10.72
N GLU A 102 4.42 19.54 10.68
CA GLU A 102 3.75 20.08 11.88
C GLU A 102 2.93 19.01 12.63
N LEU A 103 2.57 17.89 11.98
CA LEU A 103 1.66 16.86 12.50
C LEU A 103 2.41 15.76 13.25
N LYS A 104 3.09 16.12 14.34
CA LYS A 104 4.03 15.24 15.06
C LYS A 104 3.38 14.00 15.70
N GLN A 105 2.08 14.06 15.98
CA GLN A 105 1.32 12.94 16.60
C GLN A 105 0.59 12.09 15.57
N LEU A 106 0.79 12.32 14.27
CA LEU A 106 0.03 11.65 13.22
C LEU A 106 0.40 10.17 13.15
N HIS A 107 -0.59 9.31 13.34
CA HIS A 107 -0.48 7.86 13.19
C HIS A 107 -0.96 7.41 11.81
N SER A 108 -1.91 8.12 11.20
CA SER A 108 -2.52 7.73 9.93
C SER A 108 -2.68 8.92 8.98
N LEU A 109 -2.16 8.77 7.76
CA LEU A 109 -2.28 9.73 6.68
C LEU A 109 -2.89 9.05 5.44
N SER A 110 -4.01 9.57 4.97
CA SER A 110 -4.68 9.10 3.75
C SER A 110 -4.65 10.18 2.66
N LEU A 111 -4.15 9.78 1.48
CA LEU A 111 -4.04 10.59 0.26
C LEU A 111 -4.58 9.82 -0.94
N ILE A 112 -5.55 8.93 -0.74
CA ILE A 112 -6.11 8.07 -1.78
C ILE A 112 -6.88 8.93 -2.79
N PHE A 113 -6.94 8.52 -4.06
CA PHE A 113 -7.69 9.25 -5.10
C PHE A 113 -7.23 10.70 -5.28
N ASN A 114 -5.95 10.97 -5.04
CA ASN A 114 -5.33 12.23 -5.43
C ASN A 114 -4.76 12.12 -6.86
N LYS A 115 -3.94 13.10 -7.26
CA LYS A 115 -3.23 13.15 -8.55
C LYS A 115 -1.72 13.16 -8.35
N ILE A 116 -1.25 12.43 -7.34
CA ILE A 116 0.17 12.38 -7.00
C ILE A 116 0.88 11.53 -8.06
N ASP A 117 1.79 12.13 -8.83
CA ASP A 117 2.60 11.45 -9.85
C ASP A 117 4.02 11.12 -9.37
N THR A 118 4.47 11.84 -8.35
CA THR A 118 5.82 11.77 -7.80
C THR A 118 5.77 11.94 -6.29
N ILE A 119 6.72 11.30 -5.60
CA ILE A 119 6.94 11.48 -4.17
C ILE A 119 8.29 12.19 -3.99
N PRO A 120 8.31 13.52 -3.89
CA PRO A 120 9.53 14.27 -3.61
C PRO A 120 10.18 13.84 -2.30
N LYS A 121 11.50 13.95 -2.26
CA LYS A 121 12.30 13.73 -1.04
C LYS A 121 11.71 14.51 0.14
N ASP A 122 11.70 13.88 1.31
CA ASP A 122 11.27 14.47 2.58
C ASP A 122 9.80 14.92 2.64
N SER A 123 8.94 14.49 1.69
CA SER A 123 7.51 14.88 1.67
C SER A 123 6.77 14.52 2.97
N PHE A 124 7.21 13.45 3.62
CA PHE A 124 6.64 12.93 4.88
C PHE A 124 7.58 13.13 6.08
N ALA A 125 8.62 13.94 5.95
CA ALA A 125 9.55 14.20 7.04
C ALA A 125 8.84 14.87 8.23
N GLY A 126 9.24 14.46 9.44
CA GLY A 126 8.65 14.95 10.69
C GLY A 126 7.46 14.12 11.20
N LEU A 127 6.95 13.17 10.41
CA LEU A 127 5.88 12.25 10.81
C LEU A 127 6.43 11.07 11.65
N GLY A 128 6.94 11.42 12.85
CA GLY A 128 7.65 10.52 13.76
C GLY A 128 6.87 9.28 14.22
N ASN A 129 5.54 9.37 14.26
CA ASN A 129 4.66 8.33 14.78
C ASN A 129 3.79 7.68 13.69
N LEU A 130 4.06 7.94 12.41
CA LEU A 130 3.21 7.45 11.34
C LEU A 130 3.27 5.92 11.26
N MET A 131 2.11 5.28 11.26
CA MET A 131 1.94 3.84 11.20
C MET A 131 1.26 3.39 9.90
N TRP A 132 0.29 4.19 9.41
CA TRP A 132 -0.47 3.90 8.20
C TRP A 132 -0.33 5.04 7.19
N LEU A 133 0.18 4.72 6.01
CA LEU A 133 0.27 5.65 4.88
C LEU A 133 -0.49 5.07 3.68
N TYR A 134 -1.53 5.79 3.24
CA TYR A 134 -2.33 5.41 2.09
C TYR A 134 -2.06 6.35 0.91
N LEU A 135 -1.44 5.80 -0.14
CA LEU A 135 -1.13 6.47 -1.41
C LEU A 135 -1.79 5.76 -2.60
N GLY A 136 -2.77 4.89 -2.34
CA GLY A 136 -3.46 4.15 -3.39
C GLY A 136 -4.27 5.04 -4.33
N HIS A 137 -4.61 4.54 -5.52
CA HIS A 137 -5.39 5.28 -6.52
C HIS A 137 -4.81 6.66 -6.87
N ASN A 138 -3.50 6.73 -7.08
CA ASN A 138 -2.78 7.92 -7.54
C ASN A 138 -2.16 7.66 -8.93
N ASP A 139 -1.30 8.56 -9.39
CA ASP A 139 -0.66 8.51 -10.71
C ASP A 139 0.86 8.20 -10.61
N ILE A 140 1.34 7.63 -9.50
CA ILE A 140 2.78 7.42 -9.22
C ILE A 140 3.38 6.46 -10.24
N GLU A 141 4.42 6.89 -10.96
CA GLU A 141 5.05 6.08 -12.03
C GLU A 141 6.32 5.35 -11.59
N SER A 142 7.05 5.91 -10.62
CA SER A 142 8.29 5.35 -10.10
C SER A 142 8.51 5.75 -8.64
N ILE A 143 9.26 4.93 -7.91
CA ILE A 143 9.63 5.20 -6.52
C ILE A 143 11.16 5.22 -6.40
N GLY A 144 11.70 6.38 -6.09
CA GLY A 144 13.14 6.57 -5.89
C GLY A 144 13.60 6.13 -4.50
N LYS A 145 14.92 5.97 -4.32
CA LYS A 145 15.53 5.60 -3.03
C LYS A 145 15.17 6.53 -1.88
N ASP A 146 14.94 7.82 -2.18
CA ASP A 146 14.69 8.88 -1.20
C ASP A 146 13.21 9.28 -1.11
N SER A 147 12.29 8.62 -1.85
CA SER A 147 10.87 8.97 -1.86
C SER A 147 10.23 8.92 -0.46
N PHE A 148 10.70 8.01 0.39
CA PHE A 148 10.22 7.84 1.77
C PHE A 148 11.23 8.34 2.81
N SER A 149 12.18 9.20 2.42
CA SER A 149 13.12 9.78 3.37
C SER A 149 12.40 10.61 4.43
N GLY A 150 12.91 10.56 5.66
CA GLY A 150 12.32 11.29 6.79
C GLY A 150 11.07 10.66 7.38
N LEU A 151 10.52 9.58 6.80
CA LEU A 151 9.59 8.72 7.52
C LEU A 151 10.30 8.03 8.68
N SER A 152 9.59 7.89 9.80
CA SER A 152 10.11 7.22 10.97
C SER A 152 10.11 5.70 10.82
N SER A 153 10.80 5.04 11.74
CA SER A 153 10.78 3.59 11.87
C SER A 153 9.45 3.03 12.37
N SER A 154 8.37 3.80 12.53
CA SER A 154 7.08 3.29 13.04
C SER A 154 6.11 2.83 11.95
N LEU A 155 6.41 3.07 10.67
CA LEU A 155 5.48 2.72 9.59
C LEU A 155 5.29 1.20 9.51
N THR A 156 4.04 0.76 9.65
CA THR A 156 3.67 -0.66 9.69
C THR A 156 2.88 -1.08 8.45
N PHE A 157 2.17 -0.15 7.81
CA PHE A 157 1.40 -0.40 6.59
C PHE A 157 1.61 0.70 5.55
N LEU A 158 1.88 0.27 4.32
CA LEU A 158 2.06 1.14 3.17
C LEU A 158 1.18 0.66 2.01
N TRP A 159 0.25 1.52 1.59
CA TRP A 159 -0.60 1.31 0.42
C TRP A 159 -0.11 2.13 -0.76
N LEU A 160 0.35 1.43 -1.80
CA LEU A 160 0.75 1.96 -3.10
C LEU A 160 -0.04 1.31 -4.25
N ASN A 161 -1.14 0.63 -3.91
CA ASN A 161 -2.00 -0.04 -4.87
C ASN A 161 -2.64 0.93 -5.87
N ASP A 162 -3.07 0.43 -7.02
CA ASP A 162 -3.81 1.23 -8.01
C ASP A 162 -3.05 2.51 -8.44
N ASN A 163 -1.75 2.36 -8.71
CA ASN A 163 -0.89 3.42 -9.25
C ASN A 163 -0.38 3.02 -10.65
N LYS A 164 0.65 3.70 -11.15
CA LYS A 164 1.29 3.42 -12.44
C LYS A 164 2.72 2.94 -12.27
N ILE A 165 3.06 2.38 -11.09
CA ILE A 165 4.44 2.11 -10.71
C ILE A 165 5.04 1.07 -11.66
N THR A 166 6.07 1.47 -12.39
CA THR A 166 6.82 0.62 -13.31
C THR A 166 8.14 0.13 -12.70
N SER A 167 8.71 0.90 -11.78
CA SER A 167 9.97 0.59 -11.12
C SER A 167 10.06 1.15 -9.70
N ILE A 168 10.83 0.45 -8.86
CA ILE A 168 11.17 0.84 -7.49
C ILE A 168 12.68 0.68 -7.37
N GLU A 169 13.36 1.70 -6.87
CA GLU A 169 14.81 1.65 -6.66
C GLU A 169 15.17 0.71 -5.51
N ALA A 170 16.39 0.15 -5.55
CA ALA A 170 16.87 -0.71 -4.48
C ALA A 170 17.00 0.06 -3.16
N ALA A 171 16.73 -0.62 -2.05
CA ALA A 171 16.80 -0.08 -0.69
C ALA A 171 15.85 1.08 -0.36
N THR A 172 14.90 1.44 -1.24
CA THR A 172 13.83 2.41 -0.96
C THR A 172 13.10 2.14 0.35
N PHE A 173 12.84 0.86 0.66
CA PHE A 173 12.13 0.48 1.89
C PHE A 173 13.04 0.16 3.08
N SER A 174 14.36 0.31 2.94
CA SER A 174 15.34 -0.10 3.96
C SER A 174 15.26 0.69 5.27
N GLN A 175 14.66 1.88 5.24
CA GLN A 175 14.45 2.74 6.42
C GLN A 175 13.15 2.44 7.16
N MET A 176 12.36 1.46 6.71
CA MET A 176 11.08 1.07 7.32
C MET A 176 11.13 -0.37 7.83
N PRO A 177 11.99 -0.68 8.83
CA PRO A 177 12.20 -2.06 9.30
C PRO A 177 10.98 -2.65 10.03
N GLU A 178 10.03 -1.81 10.47
CA GLU A 178 8.79 -2.20 11.14
C GLU A 178 7.63 -2.45 10.17
N LEU A 179 7.85 -2.32 8.85
CA LEU A 179 6.79 -2.51 7.87
C LEU A 179 6.32 -3.98 7.88
N THR A 180 5.02 -4.17 8.08
CA THR A 180 4.36 -5.49 8.15
C THR A 180 3.57 -5.79 6.89
N ARG A 181 2.88 -4.79 6.33
CA ARG A 181 2.12 -4.92 5.08
C ARG A 181 2.61 -3.94 4.03
N LEU A 182 2.87 -4.48 2.83
CA LEU A 182 3.19 -3.71 1.64
C LEU A 182 2.22 -4.09 0.51
N HIS A 183 1.43 -3.11 0.11
CA HIS A 183 0.44 -3.21 -0.95
C HIS A 183 0.95 -2.53 -2.22
N LEU A 184 1.21 -3.32 -3.26
CA LEU A 184 1.70 -2.90 -4.58
C LEU A 184 0.82 -3.45 -5.70
N GLU A 185 -0.35 -3.99 -5.37
CA GLU A 185 -1.30 -4.54 -6.31
C GLU A 185 -1.84 -3.50 -7.30
N ASN A 186 -2.28 -3.95 -8.48
CA ASN A 186 -2.78 -3.09 -9.55
C ASN A 186 -1.80 -1.97 -9.94
N ASN A 187 -0.58 -2.36 -10.28
CA ASN A 187 0.47 -1.48 -10.78
C ASN A 187 1.01 -2.01 -12.13
N ARG A 188 2.17 -1.51 -12.57
CA ARG A 188 2.80 -1.86 -13.86
C ARG A 188 4.18 -2.47 -13.67
N LEU A 189 4.42 -3.11 -12.52
CA LEU A 189 5.71 -3.73 -12.23
C LEU A 189 5.94 -4.91 -13.16
N THR A 190 7.11 -4.94 -13.80
CA THR A 190 7.53 -6.05 -14.68
C THR A 190 8.52 -7.00 -14.00
N SER A 191 9.19 -6.53 -12.94
CA SER A 191 10.08 -7.32 -12.08
C SER A 191 10.16 -6.74 -10.67
N ILE A 192 10.59 -7.56 -9.72
CA ILE A 192 11.02 -7.12 -8.39
C ILE A 192 12.55 -7.05 -8.43
N GLN A 193 13.10 -5.85 -8.62
CA GLN A 193 14.55 -5.71 -8.73
C GLN A 193 15.25 -6.14 -7.43
N PRO A 194 16.43 -6.80 -7.50
CA PRO A 194 17.16 -7.22 -6.31
C PRO A 194 17.42 -6.06 -5.36
N GLY A 195 17.07 -6.25 -4.09
CA GLY A 195 17.29 -5.27 -3.03
C GLY A 195 16.18 -4.25 -2.84
N VAL A 196 15.12 -4.24 -3.65
CA VAL A 196 13.91 -3.41 -3.42
C VAL A 196 13.32 -3.69 -2.04
N LEU A 197 13.14 -4.96 -1.69
CA LEU A 197 12.55 -5.42 -0.43
C LEU A 197 13.58 -5.62 0.69
N ARG A 198 14.80 -5.11 0.53
CA ARG A 198 15.87 -5.29 1.52
C ARG A 198 15.52 -4.57 2.83
N GLY A 199 15.66 -5.26 3.95
CA GLY A 199 15.45 -4.71 5.30
C GLY A 199 14.04 -4.95 5.86
N LEU A 200 13.12 -5.48 5.05
CA LEU A 200 11.73 -5.74 5.42
C LEU A 200 11.57 -7.08 6.16
N HIS A 201 12.33 -7.25 7.24
CA HIS A 201 12.40 -8.52 7.98
C HIS A 201 11.10 -8.88 8.72
N LYS A 202 10.30 -7.86 9.09
CA LYS A 202 9.01 -7.99 9.78
C LYS A 202 7.81 -8.05 8.83
N LEU A 203 8.05 -8.01 7.52
CA LEU A 203 6.98 -8.04 6.52
C LEU A 203 6.26 -9.39 6.60
N ASP A 204 4.98 -9.36 6.93
CA ASP A 204 4.15 -10.56 7.06
C ASP A 204 3.13 -10.68 5.92
N GLY A 205 2.89 -9.62 5.14
CA GLY A 205 2.08 -9.62 3.93
C GLY A 205 2.65 -8.77 2.79
N LEU A 206 2.76 -9.37 1.61
CA LEU A 206 3.19 -8.73 0.37
C LEU A 206 2.16 -8.99 -0.74
N PHE A 207 1.58 -7.91 -1.26
CA PHE A 207 0.53 -7.94 -2.27
C PHE A 207 1.07 -7.33 -3.57
N LEU A 208 1.15 -8.16 -4.61
CA LEU A 208 1.76 -7.86 -5.92
C LEU A 208 0.84 -8.30 -7.07
N GLU A 209 -0.42 -8.60 -6.77
CA GLU A 209 -1.39 -9.02 -7.76
C GLU A 209 -1.74 -7.93 -8.77
N GLU A 210 -2.26 -8.33 -9.93
CA GLU A 210 -2.62 -7.40 -11.02
C GLU A 210 -1.43 -6.51 -11.43
N ASN A 211 -0.26 -7.14 -11.60
CA ASN A 211 0.94 -6.52 -12.15
C ASN A 211 1.37 -7.22 -13.45
N GLN A 212 2.56 -6.93 -13.94
CA GLN A 212 3.11 -7.46 -15.20
C GLN A 212 4.36 -8.31 -14.96
N LEU A 213 4.49 -8.92 -13.78
CA LEU A 213 5.67 -9.70 -13.40
C LEU A 213 5.80 -10.93 -14.32
N ALA A 214 6.88 -10.98 -15.10
CA ALA A 214 7.14 -12.10 -16.01
C ALA A 214 7.86 -13.28 -15.33
N SER A 215 8.56 -13.02 -14.23
CA SER A 215 9.32 -14.00 -13.47
C SER A 215 9.56 -13.54 -12.04
N VAL A 216 9.83 -14.50 -11.16
CA VAL A 216 10.29 -14.26 -9.79
C VAL A 216 11.53 -15.09 -9.48
N SER A 217 12.41 -14.57 -8.62
CA SER A 217 13.67 -15.20 -8.23
C SER A 217 13.83 -15.24 -6.72
N ARG A 218 14.71 -16.12 -6.23
CA ARG A 218 15.05 -16.18 -4.80
C ARG A 218 15.54 -14.84 -4.24
N ASN A 219 16.27 -14.06 -5.06
CA ASN A 219 16.84 -12.79 -4.61
C ASN A 219 15.77 -11.71 -4.40
N ASP A 220 14.62 -11.84 -5.06
CA ASP A 220 13.51 -10.88 -4.99
C ASP A 220 12.90 -10.88 -3.58
N PHE A 221 12.83 -12.05 -2.95
CA PHE A 221 12.23 -12.26 -1.63
C PHE A 221 13.25 -12.48 -0.50
N LYS A 222 14.53 -12.21 -0.78
CA LYS A 222 15.61 -12.48 0.16
C LYS A 222 15.44 -11.67 1.44
N GLY A 223 15.38 -12.38 2.58
CA GLY A 223 15.33 -11.76 3.91
C GLY A 223 13.92 -11.50 4.45
N LEU A 224 12.86 -11.84 3.70
CA LEU A 224 11.46 -11.77 4.14
C LEU A 224 11.10 -12.98 5.04
N ILE A 225 11.80 -13.10 6.16
CA ILE A 225 11.78 -14.29 7.02
C ILE A 225 10.46 -14.49 7.77
N ASP A 226 9.71 -13.42 8.01
CA ASP A 226 8.42 -13.45 8.70
C ASP A 226 7.21 -13.43 7.74
N LEU A 227 7.44 -13.50 6.42
CA LEU A 227 6.38 -13.40 5.42
C LEU A 227 5.40 -14.56 5.54
N ARG A 228 4.10 -14.24 5.70
CA ARG A 228 3.02 -15.23 5.84
C ARG A 228 2.10 -15.27 4.63
N ILE A 229 1.91 -14.14 3.96
CA ILE A 229 1.03 -13.99 2.81
C ILE A 229 1.84 -13.40 1.65
N LEU A 230 1.85 -14.11 0.53
CA LEU A 230 2.40 -13.63 -0.73
C LEU A 230 1.35 -13.79 -1.83
N ASN A 231 0.87 -12.67 -2.35
CA ASN A 231 -0.08 -12.64 -3.45
C ASN A 231 0.60 -12.22 -4.75
N LEU A 232 0.62 -13.12 -5.73
CA LEU A 232 1.19 -12.94 -7.06
C LEU A 232 0.16 -13.25 -8.15
N GLN A 233 -1.13 -13.32 -7.81
CA GLN A 233 -2.17 -13.62 -8.79
C GLN A 233 -2.21 -12.59 -9.91
N HIS A 234 -2.77 -12.94 -11.07
CA HIS A 234 -2.94 -11.98 -12.16
C HIS A 234 -1.62 -11.29 -12.57
N ASN A 235 -0.59 -12.10 -12.81
CA ASN A 235 0.69 -11.66 -13.36
C ASN A 235 1.00 -12.44 -14.65
N GLN A 236 2.23 -12.34 -15.14
CA GLN A 236 2.67 -12.98 -16.39
C GLN A 236 3.72 -14.06 -16.14
N ILE A 237 3.75 -14.65 -14.93
CA ILE A 237 4.79 -15.59 -14.52
C ILE A 237 4.63 -16.89 -15.31
N ALA A 238 5.60 -17.18 -16.17
CA ALA A 238 5.56 -18.36 -17.05
C ALA A 238 6.27 -19.59 -16.48
N SER A 239 7.23 -19.37 -15.57
CA SER A 239 7.97 -20.45 -14.90
C SER A 239 8.52 -19.96 -13.57
N ILE A 240 8.75 -20.91 -12.64
CA ILE A 240 9.37 -20.66 -11.34
C ILE A 240 10.53 -21.65 -11.21
N LYS A 241 11.70 -21.17 -10.79
CA LYS A 241 12.89 -22.01 -10.60
C LYS A 241 12.83 -22.74 -9.25
N PRO A 242 13.43 -23.94 -9.14
CA PRO A 242 13.59 -24.62 -7.86
C PRO A 242 14.25 -23.70 -6.82
N GLY A 243 13.69 -23.67 -5.60
CA GLY A 243 14.20 -22.88 -4.49
C GLY A 243 13.93 -21.38 -4.55
N THR A 244 13.13 -20.87 -5.50
CA THR A 244 12.72 -19.45 -5.55
C THR A 244 12.13 -18.96 -4.22
N PHE A 245 11.39 -19.81 -3.50
CA PHE A 245 10.75 -19.44 -2.23
C PHE A 245 11.45 -19.99 -0.98
N SER A 246 12.68 -20.50 -1.11
CA SER A 246 13.34 -21.28 -0.05
C SER A 246 13.62 -20.55 1.27
N ASP A 247 13.65 -19.22 1.24
CA ASP A 247 13.85 -18.39 2.44
C ASP A 247 12.52 -18.08 3.18
N LEU A 248 11.37 -18.34 2.55
CA LEU A 248 10.02 -17.98 3.05
C LEU A 248 9.42 -19.06 3.98
N ARG A 249 10.16 -19.42 5.03
CA ARG A 249 9.81 -20.56 5.91
C ARG A 249 8.52 -20.37 6.71
N GLN A 250 8.10 -19.13 6.94
CA GLN A 250 6.87 -18.77 7.64
C GLN A 250 5.67 -18.58 6.70
N LEU A 251 5.86 -18.75 5.39
CA LEU A 251 4.79 -18.50 4.42
C LEU A 251 3.66 -19.50 4.63
N GLU A 252 2.45 -18.97 4.81
CA GLU A 252 1.25 -19.76 5.05
C GLU A 252 0.34 -19.80 3.82
N GLN A 253 0.35 -18.73 3.02
CA GLN A 253 -0.50 -18.57 1.85
C GLN A 253 0.33 -18.05 0.67
N LEU A 254 0.31 -18.81 -0.42
CA LEU A 254 0.90 -18.44 -1.69
C LEU A 254 -0.18 -18.51 -2.77
N ASP A 255 -0.43 -17.37 -3.41
CA ASP A 255 -1.40 -17.24 -4.48
C ASP A 255 -0.70 -16.92 -5.80
N LEU A 256 -0.78 -17.85 -6.74
CA LEU A 256 -0.20 -17.79 -8.08
C LEU A 256 -1.29 -17.94 -9.15
N ARG A 257 -2.57 -17.80 -8.79
CA ARG A 257 -3.67 -17.98 -9.75
C ARG A 257 -3.60 -16.98 -10.90
N LYS A 258 -4.10 -17.36 -12.07
CA LYS A 258 -4.11 -16.47 -13.26
C LYS A 258 -2.72 -15.93 -13.61
N ASN A 259 -1.75 -16.83 -13.65
CA ASN A 259 -0.44 -16.62 -14.26
C ASN A 259 -0.36 -17.43 -15.57
N ARG A 260 0.86 -17.64 -16.09
CA ARG A 260 1.12 -18.38 -17.34
C ARG A 260 1.94 -19.66 -17.09
N LEU A 261 1.84 -20.24 -15.89
CA LEU A 261 2.59 -21.43 -15.54
C LEU A 261 2.12 -22.59 -16.40
N SER A 262 3.05 -23.26 -17.09
CA SER A 262 2.72 -24.41 -17.96
C SER A 262 3.15 -25.75 -17.38
N HIS A 263 4.08 -25.74 -16.42
CA HIS A 263 4.66 -26.93 -15.79
C HIS A 263 4.95 -26.62 -14.32
N VAL A 264 4.90 -27.64 -13.45
CA VAL A 264 5.37 -27.54 -12.06
C VAL A 264 6.53 -28.52 -11.87
N ASN A 265 7.73 -27.97 -11.66
CA ASN A 265 8.95 -28.76 -11.47
C ASN A 265 9.17 -29.09 -10.00
N SER A 266 9.93 -30.16 -9.74
CA SER A 266 10.40 -30.54 -8.42
C SER A 266 11.19 -29.40 -7.76
N GLY A 267 10.93 -29.22 -6.48
CA GLY A 267 11.65 -28.27 -5.64
C GLY A 267 11.31 -26.80 -5.85
N VAL A 268 10.34 -26.45 -6.70
CA VAL A 268 9.82 -25.07 -6.84
C VAL A 268 9.35 -24.52 -5.50
N PHE A 269 8.69 -25.35 -4.70
CA PHE A 269 8.13 -24.99 -3.39
C PHE A 269 9.00 -25.41 -2.20
N ASN A 270 10.26 -25.84 -2.44
CA ASN A 270 11.16 -26.23 -1.36
C ASN A 270 11.38 -25.08 -0.38
N GLY A 271 11.33 -25.39 0.92
CA GLY A 271 11.51 -24.44 2.03
C GLY A 271 10.22 -23.85 2.59
N LEU A 272 9.09 -24.06 1.91
CA LEU A 272 7.77 -23.60 2.34
C LEU A 272 7.13 -24.51 3.40
N SER A 273 7.85 -24.75 4.51
CA SER A 273 7.47 -25.71 5.56
C SER A 273 6.16 -25.37 6.28
N SER A 274 5.76 -24.11 6.30
CA SER A 274 4.55 -23.62 6.98
C SER A 274 3.36 -23.40 6.04
N LEU A 275 3.51 -23.70 4.74
CA LEU A 275 2.51 -23.36 3.73
C LEU A 275 1.26 -24.20 3.94
N LYS A 276 0.11 -23.52 4.10
CA LYS A 276 -1.20 -24.13 4.34
C LYS A 276 -2.08 -24.07 3.10
N LYS A 277 -1.94 -23.01 2.29
CA LYS A 277 -2.74 -22.77 1.08
C LYS A 277 -1.85 -22.43 -0.11
N LEU A 278 -2.02 -23.18 -1.18
CA LEU A 278 -1.40 -22.93 -2.48
C LEU A 278 -2.48 -22.86 -3.55
N ASP A 279 -2.59 -21.72 -4.22
CA ASP A 279 -3.47 -21.55 -5.37
C ASP A 279 -2.67 -21.41 -6.66
N LEU A 280 -2.84 -22.38 -7.56
CA LEU A 280 -2.25 -22.44 -8.90
C LEU A 280 -3.35 -22.44 -9.98
N SER A 281 -4.59 -22.13 -9.62
CA SER A 281 -5.72 -22.20 -10.53
C SER A 281 -5.62 -21.20 -11.68
N SER A 282 -6.33 -21.50 -12.77
CA SER A 282 -6.39 -20.63 -13.95
C SER A 282 -5.00 -20.31 -14.53
N ASN A 283 -4.12 -21.31 -14.56
CA ASN A 283 -2.83 -21.27 -15.27
C ASN A 283 -2.92 -22.16 -16.52
N ASP A 284 -1.78 -22.41 -17.17
CA ASP A 284 -1.66 -23.25 -18.36
C ASP A 284 -1.04 -24.63 -18.03
N ILE A 285 -1.10 -25.08 -16.77
CA ILE A 285 -0.33 -26.23 -16.30
C ILE A 285 -0.80 -27.50 -17.01
N ALA A 286 0.07 -28.11 -17.79
CA ALA A 286 -0.21 -29.34 -18.54
C ALA A 286 0.46 -30.58 -17.92
N THR A 287 1.63 -30.41 -17.29
CA THR A 287 2.36 -31.51 -16.65
C THR A 287 3.01 -31.07 -15.35
N MET A 288 3.26 -32.02 -14.46
CA MET A 288 3.94 -31.81 -13.19
C MET A 288 4.91 -32.97 -12.95
N GLU A 289 6.07 -32.70 -12.36
CA GLU A 289 6.98 -33.77 -11.91
C GLU A 289 6.38 -34.53 -10.72
N SER A 290 6.74 -35.80 -10.53
CA SER A 290 6.15 -36.70 -9.52
C SER A 290 6.28 -36.21 -8.08
N ASP A 291 7.27 -35.36 -7.82
CA ASP A 291 7.61 -34.77 -6.53
C ASP A 291 7.48 -33.24 -6.55
N ALA A 292 6.70 -32.68 -7.49
CA ALA A 292 6.46 -31.24 -7.65
C ALA A 292 6.03 -30.53 -6.34
N PHE A 293 5.29 -31.22 -5.48
CA PHE A 293 4.81 -30.71 -4.19
C PHE A 293 5.54 -31.31 -2.97
N ALA A 294 6.67 -31.99 -3.19
CA ALA A 294 7.50 -32.45 -2.08
C ALA A 294 7.96 -31.26 -1.22
N GLY A 295 8.11 -31.50 0.08
CA GLY A 295 8.54 -30.45 1.01
C GLY A 295 7.44 -29.50 1.51
N LEU A 296 6.16 -29.83 1.27
CA LEU A 296 4.99 -29.08 1.76
C LEU A 296 4.22 -29.85 2.87
N PRO A 297 4.84 -30.13 4.05
CA PRO A 297 4.25 -31.00 5.07
C PRO A 297 2.98 -30.41 5.72
N ALA A 298 2.80 -29.09 5.70
CA ALA A 298 1.69 -28.38 6.32
C ALA A 298 0.54 -28.05 5.34
N LEU A 299 0.64 -28.43 4.06
CA LEU A 299 -0.31 -28.01 3.04
C LEU A 299 -1.67 -28.65 3.26
N LYS A 300 -2.70 -27.81 3.38
CA LYS A 300 -4.08 -28.22 3.65
C LYS A 300 -5.01 -28.01 2.46
N SER A 301 -4.72 -27.02 1.62
CA SER A 301 -5.51 -26.65 0.46
C SER A 301 -4.61 -26.45 -0.76
N LEU A 302 -4.92 -27.20 -1.83
CA LEU A 302 -4.28 -27.07 -3.13
C LEU A 302 -5.36 -26.81 -4.18
N ASN A 303 -5.22 -25.74 -4.95
CA ASN A 303 -6.13 -25.41 -6.03
C ASN A 303 -5.39 -25.47 -7.38
N LEU A 304 -5.78 -26.43 -8.22
CA LEU A 304 -5.29 -26.65 -9.59
C LEU A 304 -6.41 -26.45 -10.63
N ALA A 305 -7.58 -25.97 -10.23
CA ALA A 305 -8.72 -25.80 -11.13
C ALA A 305 -8.40 -24.91 -12.34
N ASN A 306 -9.06 -25.15 -13.46
CA ASN A 306 -8.88 -24.38 -14.69
C ASN A 306 -7.43 -24.39 -15.22
N ASN A 307 -6.78 -25.55 -15.16
CA ASN A 307 -5.50 -25.82 -15.83
C ASN A 307 -5.70 -26.76 -17.03
N LYS A 308 -4.62 -27.23 -17.65
CA LYS A 308 -4.61 -28.15 -18.80
C LYS A 308 -4.29 -29.60 -18.40
N LEU A 309 -4.53 -29.93 -17.13
CA LEU A 309 -4.27 -31.24 -16.56
C LEU A 309 -5.35 -32.24 -17.04
N THR A 310 -4.92 -33.43 -17.47
CA THR A 310 -5.85 -34.45 -17.99
C THR A 310 -6.16 -35.56 -16.99
N ASN A 311 -5.26 -35.86 -16.06
CA ASN A 311 -5.45 -36.84 -14.99
C ASN A 311 -4.68 -36.39 -13.74
N VAL A 312 -5.40 -36.10 -12.66
CA VAL A 312 -4.82 -35.72 -11.36
C VAL A 312 -5.53 -36.52 -10.27
N ASP A 313 -4.83 -37.46 -9.65
CA ASP A 313 -5.29 -38.10 -8.42
C ASP A 313 -4.56 -37.48 -7.22
N ARG A 314 -5.26 -37.29 -6.10
CA ARG A 314 -4.69 -36.85 -4.83
C ARG A 314 -3.50 -37.71 -4.39
N LYS A 315 -3.49 -38.99 -4.74
CA LYS A 315 -2.40 -39.93 -4.40
C LYS A 315 -1.08 -39.58 -5.10
N ASP A 316 -1.13 -38.88 -6.22
CA ASP A 316 0.05 -38.56 -7.04
C ASP A 316 0.99 -37.56 -6.35
N PHE A 317 0.52 -36.87 -5.31
CA PHE A 317 1.25 -35.75 -4.70
C PHE A 317 2.00 -36.06 -3.41
N GLY A 318 1.76 -37.22 -2.78
CA GLY A 318 2.40 -37.56 -1.50
C GLY A 318 2.08 -36.58 -0.34
N LEU A 319 1.03 -35.77 -0.46
CA LEU A 319 0.65 -34.73 0.51
C LEU A 319 -0.26 -35.30 1.61
N THR A 320 0.33 -35.67 2.75
CA THR A 320 -0.40 -36.33 3.86
C THR A 320 -1.37 -35.41 4.60
N SER A 321 -1.08 -34.11 4.67
CA SER A 321 -1.90 -33.10 5.37
C SER A 321 -2.99 -32.48 4.50
N LEU A 322 -3.03 -32.80 3.20
CA LEU A 322 -3.94 -32.17 2.25
C LEU A 322 -5.38 -32.53 2.61
N THR A 323 -6.25 -31.54 2.76
CA THR A 323 -7.68 -31.75 3.10
C THR A 323 -8.61 -31.31 1.97
N ILE A 324 -8.18 -30.34 1.17
CA ILE A 324 -8.97 -29.74 0.10
C ILE A 324 -8.12 -29.76 -1.17
N LEU A 325 -8.65 -30.34 -2.23
CA LEU A 325 -8.08 -30.36 -3.57
C LEU A 325 -9.14 -29.93 -4.57
N TYR A 326 -8.83 -28.91 -5.37
CA TYR A 326 -9.62 -28.50 -6.53
C TYR A 326 -8.81 -28.79 -7.79
N THR A 327 -9.41 -29.40 -8.81
CA THR A 327 -8.78 -29.79 -10.09
C THR A 327 -9.67 -29.44 -11.25
#